data_AF-A0A351C010-F1
#
_entry.id   AF-A0A351C010-F1
#
_cell.length_a   1.000
_cell.length_b   1.000
_cell.length_c   1.000
_cell.angle_alpha   90.00
_cell.angle_beta   90.00
_cell.angle_gamma   90.00
#
_symmetry.space_group_name_H-M   'P 1'
#
loop_
_entity.id
_entity.type
_entity.pdbx_description
1 polymer ?
#
loop_
_entity_poly.entity_id
_entity_poly.type
_entity_poly.pdbx_seq_one_letter_code
_entity_poly.pdbx_strand_id
1 'polypeptide(L)'
;QQRFGKYTRSILNGLGIPVENKYGLRPAVVKGTNKVAPFTPNRDLDTKGWLKGVTSFNFHMHLPHYEITKNDGSINLLATQPIDLSNPHPFTEAGNTEFNSFIWIKPDGKRAGDVLIADSTIFSTLFGADESLENF
;
A
#
# COMPACT_ATOMS: atom_id res chain seq x y z
N GLN A 1 -4.97 -12.57 -13.42
CA GLN A 1 -4.87 -12.46 -11.95
C GLN A 1 -3.42 -12.72 -11.54
N GLN A 2 -2.65 -11.69 -11.18
CA GLN A 2 -1.34 -11.90 -10.56
C GLN A 2 -1.58 -12.60 -9.21
N ARG A 3 -0.99 -13.79 -9.03
CA ARG A 3 -1.03 -14.51 -7.76
C ARG A 3 0.22 -14.10 -7.00
N PHE A 4 0.08 -13.29 -5.96
CA PHE A 4 1.21 -12.92 -5.12
C PHE A 4 1.83 -14.14 -4.44
N GLY A 5 3.13 -14.04 -4.18
CA GLY A 5 3.91 -15.10 -3.56
C GLY A 5 3.25 -15.58 -2.26
N LYS A 6 3.09 -16.91 -2.13
CA LYS A 6 2.59 -17.54 -0.90
C LYS A 6 3.44 -17.16 0.32
N TYR A 7 4.71 -16.83 0.10
CA TYR A 7 5.67 -16.45 1.14
C TYR A 7 5.23 -15.25 1.99
N THR A 8 4.86 -14.12 1.36
CA THR A 8 4.39 -12.93 2.12
C THR A 8 3.13 -13.25 2.91
N ARG A 9 2.19 -14.01 2.33
CA ARG A 9 0.97 -14.46 3.04
C ARG A 9 1.31 -15.33 4.24
N SER A 10 2.24 -16.27 4.08
CA SER A 10 2.70 -17.13 5.18
C SER A 10 3.36 -16.33 6.31
N ILE A 11 4.16 -15.30 5.99
CA ILE A 11 4.75 -14.41 7.00
C ILE A 11 3.66 -13.64 7.73
N LEU A 12 2.76 -12.96 7.02
CA LEU A 12 1.69 -12.17 7.65
C LEU A 12 0.81 -13.05 8.54
N ASN A 13 0.46 -14.24 8.09
CA ASN A 13 -0.28 -15.22 8.90
C ASN A 13 0.52 -15.69 10.12
N GLY A 14 1.82 -15.99 9.96
CA GLY A 14 2.70 -16.38 11.06
C GLY A 14 2.88 -15.28 12.13
N LEU A 15 2.77 -14.02 11.71
CA LEU A 15 2.79 -12.85 12.59
C LEU A 15 1.40 -12.48 13.15
N GLY A 16 0.36 -13.24 12.82
CA GLY A 16 -1.02 -12.96 13.22
C GLY A 16 -1.56 -11.64 12.67
N ILE A 17 -1.04 -11.18 11.53
CA ILE A 17 -1.44 -9.92 10.90
C ILE A 17 -2.63 -10.19 9.96
N PRO A 18 -3.82 -9.59 10.19
CA PRO A 18 -5.01 -9.78 9.36
C PRO A 18 -4.98 -8.97 8.06
N VAL A 19 -3.94 -9.20 7.25
CA VAL A 19 -3.77 -8.56 5.95
C VAL A 19 -3.54 -9.63 4.88
N GLU A 20 -4.31 -9.56 3.81
CA GLU A 20 -4.16 -10.41 2.64
C GLU A 20 -3.82 -9.59 1.40
N ASN A 21 -2.85 -10.07 0.64
CA ASN A 21 -2.54 -9.50 -0.66
C ASN A 21 -3.28 -10.28 -1.75
N LYS A 22 -4.42 -9.76 -2.20
CA LYS A 22 -5.37 -10.47 -3.09
C LYS A 22 -5.26 -10.07 -4.56
N TYR A 23 -4.96 -8.80 -4.84
CA TYR A 23 -4.96 -8.24 -6.20
C TYR A 23 -3.71 -7.42 -6.46
N GLY A 24 -3.25 -7.47 -7.72
CA GLY A 24 -2.24 -6.56 -8.25
C GLY A 24 -2.99 -5.53 -9.07
N LEU A 25 -3.16 -4.33 -8.51
CA LEU A 25 -3.93 -3.26 -9.11
C LEU A 25 -2.98 -2.23 -9.72
N ARG A 26 -3.38 -1.68 -10.86
CA ARG A 26 -2.59 -0.63 -11.51
C ARG A 26 -2.91 0.70 -10.83
N PRO A 27 -1.93 1.39 -10.22
CA PRO A 27 -2.18 2.73 -9.70
C PRO A 27 -2.50 3.69 -10.83
N ALA A 28 -3.37 4.66 -10.55
CA ALA A 28 -3.59 5.79 -11.45
C ALA A 28 -2.28 6.58 -11.61
N VAL A 29 -2.14 7.26 -12.74
CA VAL A 29 -1.01 8.14 -13.04
C VAL A 29 -1.46 9.59 -13.16
N VAL A 30 -0.57 10.53 -12.87
CA VAL A 30 -0.83 11.94 -13.16
C VAL A 30 -0.97 12.11 -14.67
N LYS A 31 -2.11 12.68 -15.11
CA LYS A 31 -2.46 12.83 -16.53
C LYS A 31 -1.34 13.48 -17.32
N GLY A 32 -0.94 12.84 -18.43
CA GLY A 32 0.14 13.32 -19.29
C GLY A 32 1.55 12.98 -18.79
N THR A 33 1.69 12.16 -17.75
CA THR A 33 2.97 11.72 -17.20
C THR A 33 2.98 10.20 -16.94
N ASN A 34 4.14 9.67 -16.57
CA ASN A 34 4.32 8.30 -16.08
C ASN A 34 4.46 8.22 -14.55
N LYS A 35 4.13 9.29 -13.82
CA LYS A 35 4.22 9.33 -12.35
C LYS A 35 2.93 8.80 -11.73
N VAL A 36 3.04 8.03 -10.63
CA VAL A 36 1.89 7.63 -9.80
C VAL A 36 1.12 8.87 -9.37
N ALA A 37 -0.21 8.81 -9.43
CA ALA A 37 -1.06 9.84 -8.84
C ALA A 37 -0.84 9.89 -7.31
N PRO A 38 -0.92 11.06 -6.65
CA PRO A 38 -0.78 11.15 -5.21
C PRO A 38 -1.70 10.17 -4.47
N PHE A 39 -1.20 9.56 -3.39
CA PHE A 39 -2.04 8.73 -2.53
C PHE A 39 -2.93 9.58 -1.63
N THR A 40 -3.98 8.96 -1.08
CA THR A 40 -4.83 9.54 -0.04
C THR A 40 -4.29 9.12 1.33
N PRO A 41 -3.71 10.04 2.14
CA PRO A 41 -3.17 9.70 3.45
C PRO A 41 -4.23 9.69 4.55
N ASN A 42 -4.09 8.77 5.49
CA ASN A 42 -4.82 8.80 6.76
C ASN A 42 -3.92 9.41 7.85
N ARG A 43 -3.83 10.74 7.86
CA ARG A 43 -2.87 11.49 8.69
C ARG A 43 -3.12 11.32 10.20
N ASP A 44 -4.38 11.16 10.60
CA ASP A 44 -4.73 10.96 12.01
C ASP A 44 -4.18 9.64 12.57
N LEU A 45 -4.00 8.64 11.70
CA LEU A 45 -3.38 7.36 12.06
C LEU A 45 -1.85 7.39 11.99
N ASP A 46 -1.24 8.33 11.28
CA ASP A 46 0.21 8.46 11.10
C ASP A 46 0.89 9.17 12.27
N THR A 47 0.72 8.64 13.49
CA THR A 47 1.24 9.28 14.70
C THR A 47 2.77 9.21 14.82
N LYS A 48 3.45 8.53 13.90
CA LYS A 48 4.92 8.45 13.81
C LYS A 48 5.49 9.34 12.72
N GLY A 49 4.64 9.90 11.86
CA GLY A 49 5.06 10.75 10.75
C GLY A 49 5.75 10.00 9.61
N TRP A 50 5.41 8.72 9.40
CA TRP A 50 5.95 7.89 8.31
C TRP A 50 5.72 8.49 6.93
N LEU A 51 4.65 9.26 6.76
CA LEU A 51 4.30 9.88 5.48
C LEU A 51 4.64 11.38 5.46
N LYS A 52 5.41 11.90 6.41
CA LYS A 52 5.75 13.33 6.47
C LYS A 52 6.60 13.71 5.25
N GLY A 53 6.10 14.63 4.43
CA GLY A 53 6.77 15.04 3.18
C GLY A 53 6.56 14.09 2.00
N VAL A 54 5.85 12.98 2.20
CA VAL A 54 5.59 11.97 1.18
C VAL A 54 4.19 12.17 0.61
N THR A 55 4.11 12.20 -0.72
CA THR A 55 2.86 12.48 -1.47
C THR A 55 2.53 11.41 -2.51
N SER A 56 3.53 10.68 -2.99
CA SER A 56 3.37 9.54 -3.91
C SER A 56 4.40 8.44 -3.60
N PHE A 57 4.09 7.21 -3.99
CA PHE A 57 5.06 6.11 -4.02
C PHE A 57 5.63 5.94 -5.43
N ASN A 58 6.71 5.17 -5.57
CA ASN A 58 7.27 4.83 -6.87
C ASN A 58 6.28 4.04 -7.74
N PHE A 59 6.30 4.33 -9.05
CA PHE A 59 5.43 3.65 -10.01
C PHE A 59 5.85 2.21 -10.23
N HIS A 60 5.00 1.29 -9.80
CA HIS A 60 5.02 -0.11 -10.21
C HIS A 60 3.69 -0.45 -10.88
N MET A 61 3.74 -1.10 -12.05
CA MET A 61 2.54 -1.33 -12.87
C MET A 61 1.45 -2.13 -12.17
N HIS A 62 1.82 -2.94 -11.17
CA HIS A 62 0.90 -3.76 -10.38
C HIS A 62 1.27 -3.64 -8.91
N LEU A 63 0.64 -2.71 -8.22
CA LEU A 63 0.82 -2.59 -6.78
C LEU A 63 -0.12 -3.55 -6.04
N PRO A 64 0.36 -4.12 -4.93
CA PRO A 64 -0.44 -5.01 -4.10
C PRO A 64 -1.57 -4.25 -3.42
N HIS A 65 -2.78 -4.81 -3.47
CA HIS A 65 -3.87 -4.43 -2.58
C HIS A 65 -3.76 -5.20 -1.26
N TYR A 66 -3.49 -4.50 -0.17
CA TYR A 66 -3.45 -5.06 1.18
C TYR A 66 -4.85 -5.06 1.82
N GLU A 67 -5.66 -6.04 1.47
CA GLU A 67 -7.00 -6.25 2.04
C GLU A 67 -6.88 -6.52 3.55
N ILE A 68 -7.55 -5.71 4.35
CA ILE A 68 -7.63 -5.91 5.80
C ILE A 68 -8.77 -6.89 6.06
N THR A 69 -8.44 -8.11 6.49
CA THR A 69 -9.43 -9.19 6.64
C THR A 69 -10.13 -9.20 7.99
N LYS A 70 -9.62 -8.43 8.95
CA LYS A 70 -10.20 -8.25 10.28
C LYS A 70 -9.94 -6.84 10.77
N ASN A 71 -10.98 -6.12 11.16
CA ASN A 71 -10.88 -4.78 11.75
C ASN A 71 -11.07 -4.86 13.26
N ASP A 72 -9.99 -5.10 13.99
CA ASP A 72 -9.96 -5.14 15.46
C ASP A 72 -9.17 -3.97 16.08
N GLY A 73 -8.89 -2.93 15.29
CA GLY A 73 -8.12 -1.76 15.72
C GLY A 73 -6.60 -1.98 15.79
N SER A 74 -6.10 -3.20 15.51
CA SER A 74 -4.65 -3.46 15.49
C SER A 74 -3.95 -2.90 14.24
N ILE A 75 -4.70 -2.62 13.17
CA ILE A 75 -4.18 -2.18 11.87
C ILE A 75 -4.41 -0.69 11.66
N ASN A 76 -3.35 0.04 11.31
CA ASN A 76 -3.44 1.44 10.88
C ASN A 76 -3.24 1.48 9.36
N LEU A 77 -4.30 1.74 8.60
CA LEU A 77 -4.20 1.98 7.15
C LEU A 77 -3.75 3.43 6.93
N LEU A 78 -2.49 3.63 6.55
CA LEU A 78 -1.88 4.95 6.45
C LEU A 78 -2.05 5.60 5.08
N ALA A 79 -2.16 4.81 4.01
CA ALA A 79 -2.40 5.35 2.67
C ALA A 79 -3.25 4.40 1.81
N THR A 80 -4.12 5.00 1.01
CA THR A 80 -4.80 4.36 -0.12
C THR A 80 -4.35 4.99 -1.43
N GLN A 81 -4.26 4.18 -2.48
CA GLN A 81 -3.77 4.58 -3.78
C GLN A 81 -4.89 4.57 -4.81
N PRO A 82 -5.14 5.67 -5.54
CA PRO A 82 -6.08 5.67 -6.67
C PRO A 82 -5.74 4.63 -7.73
N ILE A 83 -6.78 4.02 -8.32
CA ILE A 83 -6.67 2.97 -9.34
C ILE A 83 -6.82 3.57 -10.74
N ASP A 84 -6.04 3.05 -11.69
CA ASP A 84 -6.30 3.27 -13.11
C ASP A 84 -7.58 2.54 -13.54
N LEU A 85 -8.67 3.30 -13.71
CA LEU A 85 -9.99 2.77 -14.05
C LEU A 85 -10.17 2.48 -15.54
N SER A 86 -9.14 2.68 -16.38
CA SER A 86 -9.26 2.46 -17.83
C SER A 86 -9.39 0.98 -18.21
N ASN A 87 -9.10 0.07 -17.28
CA ASN A 87 -9.16 -1.38 -17.50
C ASN A 87 -10.17 -2.01 -16.52
N PRO A 88 -11.13 -2.81 -17.01
CA PRO A 88 -12.06 -3.53 -16.16
C PRO A 88 -11.35 -4.49 -15.21
N HIS A 89 -11.77 -4.49 -13.94
CA HIS A 89 -11.29 -5.41 -12.92
C HIS A 89 -12.40 -5.67 -11.91
N PRO A 90 -12.60 -6.89 -11.39
CA PRO A 90 -13.69 -7.18 -10.44
C PRO A 90 -13.71 -6.26 -9.21
N PHE A 91 -12.52 -5.82 -8.76
CA PHE A 91 -12.38 -4.86 -7.67
C PHE A 91 -12.94 -3.46 -8.03
N THR A 92 -12.69 -2.96 -9.24
CA THR A 92 -13.20 -1.66 -9.70
C THR A 92 -14.66 -1.73 -10.15
N GLU A 93 -15.10 -2.86 -10.71
CA GLU A 93 -16.51 -3.14 -11.03
C GLU A 93 -17.41 -3.18 -9.79
N ALA A 94 -16.85 -3.56 -8.64
CA ALA A 94 -17.53 -3.46 -7.34
C ALA A 94 -17.63 -2.01 -6.80
N GLY A 95 -17.14 -1.01 -7.55
CA GLY A 95 -17.20 0.40 -7.20
C GLY A 95 -15.98 0.95 -6.46
N ASN A 96 -14.93 0.15 -6.25
CA ASN A 96 -13.71 0.64 -5.57
C ASN A 96 -12.86 1.48 -6.53
N THR A 97 -12.48 2.68 -6.10
CA THR A 97 -11.64 3.61 -6.88
C THR A 97 -10.22 3.72 -6.34
N GLU A 98 -9.98 3.22 -5.12
CA GLU A 98 -8.68 3.21 -4.45
C GLU A 98 -8.40 1.85 -3.81
N PHE A 99 -7.14 1.57 -3.52
CA PHE A 99 -6.73 0.35 -2.82
C PHE A 99 -5.73 0.64 -1.70
N ASN A 100 -5.78 -0.16 -0.64
CA ASN A 100 -4.84 -0.09 0.48
C ASN A 100 -3.41 -0.32 0.02
N SER A 101 -2.53 0.67 0.21
CA SER A 101 -1.15 0.67 -0.31
C SER A 101 -0.07 0.76 0.77
N PHE A 102 -0.38 1.33 1.94
CA PHE A 102 0.56 1.42 3.05
C PHE A 102 -0.12 1.17 4.40
N ILE A 103 0.36 0.17 5.13
CA ILE A 103 -0.17 -0.23 6.44
C ILE A 103 0.94 -0.14 7.49
N TRP A 104 0.55 0.37 8.67
CA TRP A 104 1.36 0.34 9.87
C TRP A 104 0.67 -0.42 11.00
N ILE A 105 1.43 -1.28 11.66
CA ILE A 105 0.99 -2.07 12.80
C ILE A 105 1.90 -1.76 13.97
N LYS A 106 1.29 -1.32 15.07
CA LYS A 106 2.00 -0.97 16.31
C LYS A 106 2.54 -2.23 17.00
N PRO A 107 3.57 -2.10 17.84
CA PRO A 107 3.93 -3.12 18.81
C PRO A 107 2.71 -3.51 19.64
N ASP A 108 2.51 -4.81 19.83
CA ASP A 108 1.44 -5.33 20.69
C ASP A 108 1.83 -6.72 21.21
N GLY A 109 1.66 -6.94 22.52
CA GLY A 109 2.03 -8.17 23.20
C GLY A 109 3.44 -8.66 22.85
N LYS A 110 3.52 -9.75 22.07
CA LYS A 110 4.79 -10.38 21.66
C LYS A 110 5.49 -9.70 20.48
N ARG A 111 4.79 -8.83 19.74
CA ARG A 111 5.38 -8.05 18.64
C ARG A 111 6.05 -6.82 19.25
N ALA A 112 7.37 -6.88 19.40
CA ALA A 112 8.16 -5.83 20.05
C ALA A 112 8.42 -4.58 19.17
N GLY A 113 8.13 -4.65 17.87
CA GLY A 113 8.44 -3.59 16.91
C GLY A 113 7.27 -3.22 16.01
N ASP A 114 7.36 -2.02 15.44
CA ASP A 114 6.48 -1.56 14.37
C ASP A 114 6.64 -2.45 13.13
N VAL A 115 5.53 -2.79 12.48
CA VAL A 115 5.54 -3.49 11.18
C VAL A 115 4.92 -2.57 10.14
N LEU A 116 5.69 -2.31 9.09
CA LEU A 116 5.21 -1.63 7.88
C LEU A 116 4.97 -2.66 6.79
N ILE A 117 3.86 -2.50 6.07
CA ILE A 117 3.53 -3.31 4.91
C ILE A 117 3.34 -2.37 3.73
N ALA A 118 4.23 -2.49 2.76
CA ALA A 118 4.14 -1.84 1.46
C ALA A 118 4.87 -2.65 0.40
N ASP A 119 4.69 -2.23 -0.84
CA ASP A 119 5.45 -2.76 -1.96
C ASP A 119 6.93 -2.40 -1.81
N SER A 120 7.84 -3.30 -2.18
CA SER A 120 9.28 -3.04 -2.04
C SER A 120 9.78 -1.95 -2.99
N THR A 121 9.07 -1.65 -4.07
CA THR A 121 9.46 -0.58 -5.00
C THR A 121 9.43 0.80 -4.35
N ILE A 122 8.78 0.98 -3.19
CA ILE A 122 8.83 2.24 -2.44
C ILE A 122 10.27 2.63 -2.06
N PHE A 123 11.20 1.67 -1.98
CA PHE A 123 12.61 1.91 -1.63
C PHE A 123 13.55 1.93 -2.85
N SER A 124 13.00 1.90 -4.08
CA SER A 124 13.78 1.68 -5.29
C SER A 124 13.79 2.89 -6.20
N THR A 125 14.99 3.36 -6.57
CA THR A 125 15.16 4.36 -7.64
C THR A 125 15.02 3.78 -9.05
N LEU A 126 14.79 2.47 -9.17
CA LEU A 126 14.73 1.76 -10.46
C LEU A 126 13.67 2.33 -11.42
N PHE A 127 12.63 2.96 -10.86
CA PHE A 127 11.54 3.58 -11.62
C PHE A 127 11.57 5.12 -11.59
N GLY A 128 12.71 5.68 -11.17
CA GLY A 128 12.93 7.12 -11.00
C GLY A 128 13.28 7.48 -9.55
N ALA A 129 13.89 8.64 -9.38
CA ALA A 129 14.02 9.30 -8.08
C ALA A 129 13.20 10.59 -8.11
N ASP A 130 12.44 10.85 -7.06
CA ASP A 130 11.74 12.10 -6.85
C ASP A 130 11.81 12.52 -5.37
N GLU A 131 11.38 13.74 -5.09
CA GLU A 131 11.39 14.31 -3.74
C GLU A 131 10.56 13.47 -2.74
N SER A 132 9.51 12.78 -3.22
CA SER A 132 8.70 11.92 -2.36
C SER A 132 9.47 10.67 -1.93
N LEU A 133 10.28 10.10 -2.83
CA LEU A 133 11.21 9.02 -2.51
C LEU A 133 12.35 9.48 -1.59
N GLU A 134 12.87 10.70 -1.78
CA GLU A 134 13.92 11.26 -0.91
C GLU A 134 13.43 11.52 0.52
N ASN A 135 12.15 11.87 0.68
CA ASN A 135 11.55 12.15 1.98
C ASN A 135 11.15 10.88 2.75
N PHE A 136 11.02 9.72 2.08
CA PHE A 136 10.56 8.47 2.67
C PHE A 136 11.73 7.65 3.26
#